data_AF-A0AAV4ARX1-F1
#
_entry.id   AF-A0AAV4ARX1-F1
#
_cell.length_a   1.000
_cell.length_b   1.000
_cell.length_c   1.000
_cell.angle_alpha   90.00
_cell.angle_beta   90.00
_cell.angle_gamma   90.00
#
_symmetry.space_group_name_H-M   'P 1'
#
loop_
_entity.id
_entity.type
_entity.pdbx_description
1 polymer ?
#
loop_
_entity_poly.entity_id
_entity_poly.type
_entity_poly.pdbx_seq_one_letter_code
_entity_poly.pdbx_strand_id
1 'polypeptide(L)'
;MAFALRKATTYLVKRMHLRPVRKVQFTFDPYMKNVTSIRDVASTLHKPEILETNQGTILKFDIKSDRTEPRIDVHFNDGEKLVFKTGNLSQLEILDYLYEYVQEKDPRKNESPELVTKSAKAGTKGGKGKKKR
;
A
#
# COMPACT_ATOMS: atom_id res chain seq x y z
N MET A 1 15.58 -23.24 -3.21
CA MET A 1 15.45 -21.76 -3.11
C MET A 1 14.00 -21.24 -3.23
N ALA A 2 13.11 -21.86 -4.01
CA ALA A 2 11.74 -21.36 -4.23
C ALA A 2 10.89 -21.20 -2.94
N PHE A 3 11.06 -22.06 -1.94
CA PHE A 3 10.29 -22.01 -0.69
C PHE A 3 10.57 -20.74 0.13
N ALA A 4 11.83 -20.31 0.22
CA ALA A 4 12.22 -19.12 0.97
C ALA A 4 11.66 -17.84 0.33
N LEU A 5 11.77 -17.72 -1.00
CA LEU A 5 11.21 -16.60 -1.76
C LEU A 5 9.69 -16.50 -1.60
N ARG A 6 8.99 -17.64 -1.68
CA ARG A 6 7.53 -17.68 -1.48
C ARG A 6 7.15 -17.27 -0.05
N LYS A 7 7.90 -17.72 0.96
CA LYS A 7 7.68 -17.35 2.36
C LYS A 7 7.90 -15.86 2.60
N ALA A 8 9.00 -15.29 2.07
CA ALA A 8 9.32 -13.88 2.15
C ALA A 8 8.23 -13.01 1.48
N THR A 9 7.85 -13.37 0.25
CA THR A 9 6.77 -12.67 -0.47
C THR A 9 5.45 -12.70 0.30
N THR A 10 5.07 -13.86 0.84
CA THR A 10 3.85 -14.02 1.63
C THR A 10 3.89 -13.16 2.91
N TYR A 11 5.05 -13.09 3.56
CA TYR A 11 5.24 -12.26 4.75
C TYR A 11 5.09 -10.77 4.44
N LEU A 12 5.67 -10.30 3.32
CA LEU A 12 5.53 -8.91 2.87
C LEU A 12 4.08 -8.57 2.50
N VAL A 13 3.42 -9.41 1.72
CA VAL A 13 2.02 -9.23 1.30
C VAL A 13 1.09 -9.02 2.50
N LYS A 14 1.26 -9.81 3.57
CA LYS A 14 0.45 -9.70 4.79
C LYS A 14 0.63 -8.38 5.55
N ARG A 15 1.77 -7.72 5.40
CA ARG A 15 2.09 -6.46 6.09
C ARG A 15 1.85 -5.22 5.22
N MET A 16 1.88 -5.42 3.91
CA MET A 16 1.70 -4.40 2.91
C MET A 16 0.26 -3.88 2.91
N HIS A 17 0.10 -2.58 2.69
CA HIS A 17 -1.20 -1.93 2.51
C HIS A 17 -1.04 -0.82 1.46
N LEU A 18 -2.13 -0.40 0.80
CA LEU A 18 -2.09 0.60 -0.27
C LEU A 18 -2.84 1.89 0.05
N ARG A 19 -3.07 2.19 1.34
CA ARG A 19 -3.84 3.37 1.77
C ARG A 19 -3.32 4.71 1.22
N PRO A 20 -2.01 5.03 1.23
CA PRO A 20 -1.53 6.31 0.71
C PRO A 20 -1.44 6.33 -0.83
N VAL A 21 -1.70 5.21 -1.50
CA VAL A 21 -1.53 5.08 -2.95
C VAL A 21 -2.85 5.35 -3.67
N ARG A 22 -2.81 6.26 -4.64
CA ARG A 22 -3.95 6.61 -5.49
C ARG A 22 -4.02 5.75 -6.74
N LYS A 23 -2.88 5.60 -7.42
CA LYS A 23 -2.81 4.92 -8.71
C LYS A 23 -1.44 4.27 -8.88
N VAL A 24 -1.43 3.04 -9.38
CA VAL A 24 -0.21 2.35 -9.82
C VAL A 24 -0.33 2.09 -11.32
N GLN A 25 0.65 2.51 -12.10
CA GLN A 25 0.71 2.28 -13.53
C GLN A 25 1.91 1.39 -13.85
N PHE A 26 1.63 0.22 -14.43
CA PHE A 26 2.64 -0.72 -14.90
C PHE A 26 2.81 -0.53 -16.40
N THR A 27 4.00 -0.13 -16.83
CA THR A 27 4.35 -0.01 -18.24
C THR A 27 5.39 -1.06 -18.58
N PHE A 28 5.08 -2.00 -19.48
CA PHE A 28 6.05 -3.00 -19.91
C PHE A 28 5.73 -3.56 -21.29
N ASP A 29 6.76 -4.15 -21.91
CA ASP A 29 6.66 -4.91 -23.15
C ASP A 29 6.80 -6.41 -22.85
N PRO A 30 5.78 -7.25 -23.13
CA PRO A 30 5.76 -8.67 -22.74
C PRO A 30 6.83 -9.51 -23.45
N TYR A 31 7.39 -9.02 -24.55
CA TYR A 31 8.40 -9.75 -25.33
C TYR A 31 9.83 -9.55 -24.79
N MET A 32 10.03 -8.61 -23.87
CA MET A 32 11.34 -8.41 -23.24
C MET A 32 11.60 -9.44 -22.14
N LYS A 33 12.86 -9.89 -22.01
CA LYS A 33 13.26 -10.90 -21.02
C LYS A 33 13.18 -10.42 -19.57
N ASN A 34 13.23 -9.10 -19.36
CA ASN A 34 13.36 -8.49 -18.03
C ASN A 34 12.00 -8.13 -17.40
N VAL A 35 10.91 -8.73 -17.90
CA VAL A 35 9.53 -8.37 -17.53
C VAL A 35 8.94 -9.29 -16.46
N THR A 36 9.61 -10.39 -16.15
CA THR A 36 9.15 -11.36 -15.16
C THR A 36 8.94 -10.68 -13.79
N SER A 37 9.91 -9.88 -13.32
CA SER A 37 9.79 -9.16 -12.04
C SER A 37 8.56 -8.26 -11.96
N ILE A 38 8.28 -7.46 -13.00
CA ILE A 38 7.14 -6.53 -12.99
C ILE A 38 5.80 -7.26 -13.05
N ARG A 39 5.73 -8.38 -13.79
CA ARG A 39 4.53 -9.22 -13.85
C ARG A 39 4.24 -9.90 -12.51
N ASP A 40 5.27 -10.36 -11.82
CA ASP A 40 5.14 -10.99 -10.52
C ASP A 40 4.74 -9.98 -9.43
N VAL A 41 5.30 -8.76 -9.47
CA VAL A 41 4.88 -7.64 -8.61
C VAL A 41 3.44 -7.26 -8.89
N ALA A 42 3.05 -7.11 -10.16
CA ALA A 42 1.68 -6.79 -10.55
C ALA A 42 0.67 -7.84 -10.05
N SER A 43 0.99 -9.13 -10.24
CA SER A 43 0.18 -10.25 -9.73
C SER A 43 0.08 -10.21 -8.20
N THR A 44 1.17 -9.87 -7.52
CA THR A 44 1.19 -9.73 -6.06
C THR A 44 0.30 -8.59 -5.58
N LEU A 45 0.38 -7.41 -6.20
CA LEU A 45 -0.43 -6.23 -5.86
C LEU A 45 -1.92 -6.40 -6.20
N HIS A 46 -2.25 -7.25 -7.17
CA HIS A 46 -3.63 -7.56 -7.55
C HIS A 46 -4.29 -8.61 -6.64
N LYS A 47 -3.62 -9.08 -5.59
CA LYS A 47 -4.22 -10.00 -4.63
C LYS A 47 -5.32 -9.31 -3.82
N PRO A 48 -6.42 -10.02 -3.50
CA PRO A 48 -7.53 -9.45 -2.73
C PRO A 48 -7.07 -8.93 -1.37
N GLU A 49 -6.16 -9.62 -0.69
CA GLU A 49 -5.60 -9.22 0.60
C GLU A 49 -5.03 -7.80 0.61
N ILE A 50 -4.43 -7.37 -0.52
CA ILE A 50 -3.84 -6.04 -0.66
C ILE A 50 -4.90 -5.04 -1.15
N LEU A 51 -5.74 -5.43 -2.11
CA LEU A 51 -6.79 -4.57 -2.67
C LEU A 51 -7.86 -4.19 -1.64
N GLU A 52 -8.18 -5.10 -0.71
CA GLU A 52 -9.09 -4.83 0.40
C GLU A 52 -8.61 -3.70 1.32
N THR A 53 -7.29 -3.46 1.40
CA THR A 53 -6.75 -2.36 2.21
C THR A 53 -7.09 -0.98 1.67
N ASN A 54 -7.27 -0.86 0.36
CA ASN A 54 -7.68 0.38 -0.32
C ASN A 54 -8.31 0.08 -1.68
N GLN A 55 -9.64 -0.02 -1.71
CA GLN A 55 -10.42 -0.25 -2.93
C GLN A 55 -10.39 0.95 -3.90
N GLY A 56 -9.97 2.15 -3.44
CA GLY A 56 -9.83 3.32 -4.29
C GLY A 56 -8.56 3.31 -5.15
N THR A 57 -7.65 2.35 -4.95
CA THR A 57 -6.38 2.29 -5.70
C THR A 57 -6.63 1.82 -7.13
N ILE A 58 -6.28 2.66 -8.10
CA ILE A 58 -6.41 2.30 -9.52
C ILE A 58 -5.13 1.60 -9.99
N LEU A 59 -5.24 0.33 -10.37
CA LEU A 59 -4.16 -0.40 -11.05
C LEU A 59 -4.35 -0.27 -12.57
N LYS A 60 -3.44 0.41 -13.27
CA LYS A 60 -3.46 0.57 -14.72
C LYS A 60 -2.31 -0.22 -15.35
N PHE A 61 -2.61 -0.99 -16.38
CA PHE A 61 -1.64 -1.71 -17.19
C PHE A 61 -1.49 -1.03 -18.55
N ASP A 62 -0.29 -0.63 -18.90
CA ASP A 62 0.09 -0.02 -20.18
C ASP A 62 1.07 -0.97 -20.89
N ILE A 63 0.53 -1.79 -21.79
CA ILE A 63 1.30 -2.81 -22.49
C ILE A 63 1.76 -2.21 -23.82
N LYS A 64 3.08 -2.14 -24.01
CA LYS A 64 3.71 -1.57 -25.21
C LYS A 64 4.45 -2.65 -26.00
N SER A 65 4.80 -2.35 -27.26
CA SER A 65 5.57 -3.25 -28.14
C SER A 65 6.84 -2.60 -28.69
N ASP A 66 7.26 -1.48 -28.10
CA ASP A 66 8.33 -0.62 -28.60
C ASP A 66 9.70 -0.95 -27.96
N ARG A 67 9.87 -2.16 -27.38
CA ARG A 67 11.07 -2.57 -26.61
C ARG A 67 11.40 -1.60 -25.47
N THR A 68 10.37 -0.97 -24.91
CA THR A 68 10.51 0.00 -23.83
C THR A 68 10.88 -0.69 -22.53
N GLU A 69 11.80 -0.08 -21.78
CA GLU A 69 12.16 -0.57 -20.46
C GLU A 69 10.94 -0.67 -19.54
N PRO A 70 10.83 -1.77 -18.75
CA PRO A 70 9.71 -1.95 -17.85
C PRO A 70 9.82 -0.95 -16.68
N ARG A 71 8.68 -0.32 -16.37
CA ARG A 71 8.58 0.77 -15.41
C ARG A 71 7.29 0.68 -14.60
N ILE A 72 7.38 0.97 -13.31
CA ILE A 72 6.22 1.11 -12.41
C ILE A 72 6.16 2.54 -11.93
N ASP A 73 5.03 3.19 -12.17
CA ASP A 73 4.73 4.54 -11.68
C ASP A 73 3.69 4.45 -10.56
N VAL A 74 4.07 4.86 -9.36
CA VAL A 74 3.20 4.93 -8.19
C VAL A 74 2.87 6.39 -7.91
N HIS A 75 1.58 6.70 -7.91
CA HIS A 75 1.04 8.00 -7.57
C HIS A 75 0.44 7.94 -6.17
N PHE A 76 0.92 8.79 -5.27
CA PHE A 76 0.38 8.93 -3.92
C PHE A 76 -0.76 9.95 -3.88
N ASN A 77 -1.53 9.92 -2.80
CA ASN A 77 -2.60 10.91 -2.55
C ASN A 77 -2.03 12.33 -2.38
N ASP A 78 -0.81 12.45 -1.88
CA ASP A 78 -0.11 13.74 -1.66
C ASP A 78 0.38 14.40 -2.96
N GLY A 79 0.17 13.76 -4.12
CA GLY A 79 0.62 14.25 -5.42
C GLY A 79 2.05 13.83 -5.79
N GLU A 80 2.80 13.25 -4.85
CA GLU A 80 4.11 12.68 -5.11
C GLU A 80 4.05 11.47 -6.06
N LYS A 81 5.13 11.30 -6.83
CA LYS A 81 5.27 10.25 -7.83
C LYS A 81 6.56 9.48 -7.57
N LEU A 82 6.43 8.18 -7.41
CA LEU A 82 7.56 7.26 -7.28
C LEU A 82 7.66 6.43 -8.55
N VAL A 83 8.87 6.34 -9.09
CA VAL A 83 9.16 5.69 -10.36
C VAL A 83 10.17 4.58 -10.14
N PHE A 84 9.76 3.35 -10.37
CA PHE A 84 10.65 2.20 -10.37
C PHE A 84 11.02 1.83 -11.80
N LYS A 85 12.32 1.81 -12.09
CA LYS A 85 12.87 1.22 -13.32
C LYS A 85 13.21 -0.23 -13.04
N THR A 86 12.40 -1.16 -13.52
CA THR A 86 12.47 -2.56 -13.08
C THR A 86 13.38 -3.43 -13.93
N GLY A 87 14.19 -2.85 -14.81
CA GLY A 87 15.05 -3.58 -15.75
C GLY A 87 16.06 -4.52 -15.09
N ASN A 88 16.55 -4.15 -13.89
CA ASN A 88 17.55 -4.91 -13.12
C ASN A 88 17.09 -5.20 -11.68
N LEU A 89 15.84 -4.91 -11.33
CA LEU A 89 15.33 -5.08 -9.96
C LEU A 89 14.61 -6.42 -9.84
N SER A 90 14.85 -7.10 -8.71
CA SER A 90 14.11 -8.30 -8.34
C SER A 90 12.72 -7.94 -7.79
N GLN A 91 11.80 -8.90 -7.84
CA GLN A 91 10.45 -8.74 -7.28
C GLN A 91 10.47 -8.33 -5.80
N LEU A 92 11.38 -8.92 -5.01
CA LEU A 92 11.44 -8.68 -3.56
C LEU A 92 11.91 -7.27 -3.26
N GLU A 93 12.95 -6.79 -3.92
CA GLU A 93 13.45 -5.42 -3.74
C GLU A 93 12.37 -4.39 -4.07
N ILE A 94 11.61 -4.59 -5.16
CA ILE A 94 10.52 -3.70 -5.53
C ILE A 94 9.44 -3.67 -4.44
N LEU A 95 9.06 -4.84 -3.90
CA LEU A 95 8.05 -4.94 -2.85
C LEU A 95 8.53 -4.34 -1.52
N ASP A 96 9.79 -4.57 -1.15
CA ASP A 96 10.41 -4.03 0.06
C ASP A 96 10.48 -2.49 0.01
N TYR A 97 10.98 -1.93 -1.09
CA TYR A 97 11.00 -0.48 -1.25
C TYR A 97 9.59 0.11 -1.27
N LEU A 98 8.65 -0.50 -2.00
CA LEU A 98 7.27 -0.03 -2.03
C LEU A 98 6.65 -0.06 -0.62
N TYR A 99 6.92 -1.10 0.17
CA TYR A 99 6.50 -1.18 1.56
C TYR A 99 7.07 -0.05 2.40
N GLU A 100 8.38 0.21 2.32
CA GLU A 100 9.05 1.28 3.07
C GLU A 100 8.45 2.66 2.75
N TYR A 101 8.30 2.99 1.47
CA TYR A 101 7.70 4.26 1.03
C TYR A 101 6.24 4.41 1.44
N VAL A 102 5.47 3.32 1.43
CA VAL A 102 4.09 3.33 1.93
C VAL A 102 4.05 3.57 3.43
N GLN A 103 4.94 2.94 4.20
CA GLN A 103 4.98 3.11 5.66
C GLN A 103 5.41 4.51 6.06
N GLU A 104 6.33 5.12 5.32
CA GLU A 104 6.74 6.50 5.53
C GLU A 104 5.57 7.48 5.31
N LYS A 105 4.72 7.18 4.33
CA LYS A 105 3.58 8.01 3.93
C LYS A 105 2.23 7.60 4.52
N ASP A 106 2.16 6.56 5.37
CA ASP A 106 0.90 6.16 5.98
C ASP A 106 0.42 7.29 6.91
N PRO A 107 -0.73 7.93 6.63
CA PRO A 107 -1.23 9.04 7.45
C PRO A 107 -1.45 8.68 8.92
N ARG A 108 -1.55 7.38 9.25
CA ARG A 108 -1.64 6.89 10.63
C ARG A 108 -0.39 7.14 11.48
N LYS A 109 0.75 7.50 10.88
CA LYS A 109 1.94 7.89 11.65
C LYS A 109 1.86 9.34 12.14
N ASN A 110 1.04 10.18 11.50
CA ASN A 110 0.80 11.57 11.89
C ASN A 110 -0.35 11.73 12.90
N GLU A 111 -1.17 10.70 13.09
CA GLU A 111 -2.16 10.66 14.16
C GLU A 111 -1.64 9.74 15.26
N SER A 112 -0.91 10.33 16.21
CA SER A 112 -0.90 9.77 17.57
C SER A 112 -2.35 9.47 17.94
N PRO A 113 -2.71 8.23 18.32
CA PRO A 113 -4.05 7.96 18.77
C PRO A 113 -4.28 8.81 20.02
N GLU A 114 -5.04 9.90 19.90
CA GLU A 114 -5.63 10.55 21.05
C GLU A 114 -6.52 9.50 21.71
N LEU A 115 -5.95 8.84 22.72
CA LEU A 115 -6.63 7.97 23.64
C LEU A 115 -7.69 8.82 24.33
N VAL A 116 -8.90 8.85 23.77
CA VAL A 116 -10.10 9.29 24.49
C VAL A 116 -10.32 8.25 25.58
N THR A 117 -9.65 8.45 26.71
CA THR A 117 -9.85 7.64 27.91
C THR A 117 -11.30 7.78 28.33
N LYS A 118 -11.92 6.66 28.69
CA LYS A 118 -13.31 6.58 29.18
C LYS A 118 -13.59 7.47 30.40
N SER A 119 -12.57 8.10 30.97
CA SER A 119 -12.64 9.07 32.07
C SER A 119 -13.34 10.38 31.72
N ALA A 120 -13.46 10.77 30.44
CA ALA A 120 -14.14 12.00 30.05
C ALA A 120 -15.69 11.91 30.05
N LYS A 121 -16.27 10.69 30.06
CA LYS A 121 -17.74 10.51 29.99
C LYS A 121 -18.43 10.34 31.36
N ALA A 122 -17.67 10.39 32.46
CA ALA A 122 -18.18 10.22 33.82
C ALA A 122 -18.42 11.52 34.60
N GLY A 123 -18.25 12.71 33.98
CA GLY A 123 -18.36 14.00 34.66
C GLY A 123 -19.73 14.69 34.64
N THR A 124 -20.73 14.19 33.89
CA THR A 124 -22.03 14.87 33.77
C THR A 124 -23.21 13.93 34.04
N LYS A 125 -23.36 13.51 35.30
CA LYS A 125 -24.64 13.05 35.87
C LYS A 125 -24.52 12.96 37.39
N GLY A 126 -25.04 13.96 38.11
CA GLY A 126 -25.07 13.93 39.58
C GLY A 126 -25.57 15.19 40.28
N GLY A 127 -26.79 15.65 39.97
CA GLY A 127 -27.44 16.79 40.65
C GLY A 127 -28.89 16.49 41.06
N LYS A 128 -29.03 15.76 42.18
CA LYS A 128 -30.18 15.55 43.08
C LYS A 128 -31.47 16.38 42.80
N GLY A 129 -32.60 15.67 42.67
CA GLY A 129 -33.91 16.23 42.93
C GLY A 129 -34.20 16.47 44.42
N LYS A 130 -35.00 17.50 44.75
CA LYS A 130 -35.79 17.57 45.99
C LYS A 130 -36.97 18.56 45.92
N LYS A 131 -38.16 17.98 45.76
CA LYS A 131 -39.53 18.34 46.19
C LYS A 131 -39.70 19.51 47.20
N LYS A 132 -40.55 20.50 46.87
CA LYS A 132 -41.66 21.09 47.70
C LYS A 132 -42.11 22.46 47.15
N ARG A 133 -43.35 22.59 46.69
CA ARG A 133 -44.49 23.30 47.32
C ARG A 133 -45.68 23.29 46.37
#